data_AF-A0A068X3I2-F1
#
_entry.id   AF-A0A068X3I2-F1
#
_cell.length_a   1.000
_cell.length_b   1.000
_cell.length_c   1.000
_cell.angle_alpha   90.00
_cell.angle_beta   90.00
_cell.angle_gamma   90.00
#
_symmetry.space_group_name_H-M   'P 1'
#
loop_
_entity.id
_entity.type
_entity.pdbx_description
1 polymer ?
#
loop_
_entity_poly.entity_id
_entity_poly.type
_entity_poly.pdbx_seq_one_letter_code
_entity_poly.pdbx_strand_id
1 'polypeptide(L)'
;ESLDVFVEAWDEDTSDRPDPIAKFRGNLIVAEMQNTPSAFRMVREDANFVNKVRLESYGHIICARFHYGGDCSRKCIPDPERYACDVNGYKKCRRGFLGVECDQRDYCLNHTCAEFAECKTTLSGFECWCFQSKGPECHFGYDPCAAELKTCSGHGSCTPGPGRYNLSFKCKCDVHWEGQRCNQRRPSCLVALETNRTLCQNGGKCRDLAGNVGAYICVCPPGWWGKHCEKRTAVVYELALLTTVIVGICLVTLTLVGFVFDVCCKNCLHHRKPSFAYMSSAQLSKQRLNCPSSGSGTGDCAASLL
;
A
#
# COMPACT_ATOMS: atom_id res chain seq x y z
N GLU A 1 -14.64 57.55 -13.74
CA GLU A 1 -14.30 58.99 -13.87
C GLU A 1 -15.41 59.70 -14.62
N SER A 2 -15.59 61.01 -14.41
CA SER A 2 -16.56 61.83 -15.12
C SER A 2 -15.88 63.06 -15.71
N LEU A 3 -16.22 63.40 -16.95
CA LEU A 3 -15.76 64.61 -17.61
C LEU A 3 -16.86 65.68 -17.50
N ASP A 4 -16.50 66.88 -17.04
CA ASP A 4 -17.40 68.03 -17.06
C ASP A 4 -17.27 68.73 -18.42
N VAL A 5 -18.36 68.80 -19.17
CA VAL A 5 -18.39 69.27 -20.56
C VAL A 5 -19.16 70.57 -20.63
N PHE A 6 -18.54 71.59 -21.20
CA PHE A 6 -19.13 72.90 -21.46
C PHE A 6 -19.22 73.13 -22.97
N VAL A 7 -20.39 73.53 -23.44
CA VAL A 7 -20.64 73.88 -24.85
C VAL A 7 -21.27 75.26 -24.91
N GLU A 8 -20.67 76.16 -25.67
CA GLU A 8 -21.18 77.50 -25.90
C GLU A 8 -21.52 77.67 -27.38
N ALA A 9 -22.70 78.23 -27.65
CA ALA A 9 -23.10 78.66 -28.99
C ALA A 9 -22.89 80.17 -29.10
N TRP A 10 -22.20 80.60 -30.15
CA TRP A 10 -21.85 81.99 -30.42
C TRP A 10 -22.39 82.39 -31.79
N ASP A 11 -22.89 83.61 -31.92
CA ASP A 11 -23.17 84.22 -33.21
C ASP A 11 -21.88 84.90 -33.71
N GLU A 12 -21.54 84.70 -34.98
CA GLU A 12 -20.37 85.32 -35.60
C GLU A 12 -20.85 85.95 -36.90
N ASP A 13 -21.15 87.24 -36.84
CA ASP A 13 -21.46 88.05 -38.01
C ASP A 13 -20.26 88.92 -38.42
N THR A 14 -20.25 89.39 -39.66
CA THR A 14 -19.12 90.16 -40.21
C THR A 14 -19.12 91.63 -39.80
N SER A 15 -20.10 92.05 -38.98
CA SER A 15 -20.40 93.46 -38.72
C SER A 15 -20.29 93.85 -37.25
N ASP A 16 -20.49 92.92 -36.32
CA ASP A 16 -20.39 93.15 -34.88
C ASP A 16 -19.37 92.19 -34.22
N ARG A 17 -19.21 92.31 -32.90
CA ARG A 17 -18.36 91.38 -32.13
C ARG A 17 -19.15 90.11 -31.84
N PRO A 18 -18.53 88.91 -31.90
CA PRO A 18 -19.22 87.67 -31.58
C PRO A 18 -19.89 87.71 -30.21
N ASP A 19 -21.18 87.37 -30.15
CA ASP A 19 -21.98 87.39 -28.93
C ASP A 19 -22.56 86.00 -28.60
N PRO A 20 -22.66 85.65 -27.29
CA PRO A 20 -23.09 84.32 -26.88
C PRO A 20 -24.61 84.14 -27.02
N ILE A 21 -25.03 83.04 -27.65
CA ILE A 21 -26.44 82.68 -27.88
C ILE A 21 -26.95 81.76 -26.77
N ALA A 22 -26.16 80.77 -26.36
CA ALA A 22 -26.56 79.78 -25.35
C ALA A 22 -25.35 79.10 -24.72
N LYS A 23 -25.49 78.65 -23.48
CA LYS A 23 -24.47 77.89 -22.74
C LYS A 23 -25.08 76.61 -22.19
N PHE A 24 -24.37 75.51 -22.38
CA PHE A 24 -24.78 74.19 -21.93
C PHE A 24 -23.66 73.55 -21.11
N ARG A 25 -24.04 72.88 -20.03
CA ARG A 25 -23.14 72.05 -19.22
C ARG A 25 -23.71 70.66 -19.03
N GLY A 26 -22.86 69.66 -19.07
CA GLY A 26 -23.25 68.29 -18.78
C GLY A 26 -22.10 67.50 -18.21
N ASN A 27 -22.44 66.43 -17.50
CA ASN A 27 -21.47 65.52 -16.93
C ASN A 27 -21.47 64.22 -17.74
N LEU A 28 -20.32 63.89 -18.31
CA LEU A 28 -20.12 62.69 -19.10
C LEU A 28 -19.45 61.62 -18.24
N ILE A 29 -20.17 60.54 -17.95
CA ILE A 29 -19.65 59.44 -17.13
C ILE A 29 -18.85 58.48 -18.02
N VAL A 30 -17.55 58.74 -18.10
CA VAL A 30 -16.57 58.02 -18.95
C VAL A 30 -16.59 56.50 -18.71
N ALA A 31 -16.74 56.10 -17.45
CA ALA A 31 -16.74 54.68 -17.05
C ALA A 31 -17.93 53.87 -17.61
N GLU A 32 -19.04 54.53 -17.95
CA GLU A 32 -20.26 53.89 -18.45
C GLU A 32 -20.37 53.96 -19.98
N MET A 33 -19.41 54.62 -20.64
CA MET A 33 -19.45 54.78 -22.08
C MET A 33 -19.10 53.48 -22.77
N GLN A 34 -19.96 53.11 -23.72
CA GLN A 34 -19.72 51.98 -24.61
C GLN A 34 -18.78 52.41 -25.74
N ASN A 35 -18.26 51.44 -26.49
CA ASN A 35 -17.46 51.67 -27.69
C ASN A 35 -18.32 52.15 -28.90
N THR A 36 -19.47 52.75 -28.59
CA THR A 36 -20.47 53.26 -29.52
C THR A 36 -20.90 54.67 -29.04
N PRO A 37 -21.21 55.59 -29.97
CA PRO A 37 -21.68 56.92 -29.61
C PRO A 37 -22.92 56.84 -28.71
N SER A 38 -22.82 57.45 -27.53
CA SER A 38 -23.89 57.44 -26.53
C SER A 38 -24.34 58.87 -26.27
N ALA A 39 -25.66 59.09 -26.31
CA ALA A 39 -26.24 60.37 -25.96
C ALA A 39 -26.02 60.64 -24.46
N PHE A 40 -25.65 61.86 -24.10
CA PHE A 40 -25.54 62.27 -22.71
C PHE A 40 -26.29 63.59 -22.51
N ARG A 41 -26.75 63.83 -21.28
CA ARG A 41 -27.60 64.98 -20.98
C ARG A 41 -26.75 66.23 -20.78
N MET A 42 -27.07 67.25 -21.56
CA MET A 42 -26.61 68.62 -21.36
C MET A 42 -27.76 69.49 -20.86
N VAL A 43 -27.49 70.35 -19.88
CA VAL A 43 -28.45 71.28 -19.29
C VAL A 43 -28.05 72.69 -19.69
N ARG A 44 -29.02 73.48 -20.14
CA ARG A 44 -28.82 74.89 -20.46
C ARG A 44 -28.59 75.68 -19.17
N GLU A 45 -27.48 76.40 -19.08
CA GLU A 45 -27.10 77.19 -17.89
C GLU A 45 -27.54 78.66 -17.99
N ASP A 46 -27.80 79.17 -19.20
CA ASP A 46 -28.20 80.56 -19.40
C ASP A 46 -29.72 80.77 -19.26
N ALA A 47 -30.11 81.70 -18.39
CA ALA A 47 -31.51 82.10 -18.19
C ALA A 47 -31.91 83.39 -18.96
N ASN A 48 -30.93 84.10 -19.55
CA ASN A 48 -31.12 85.46 -20.06
C ASN A 48 -31.35 85.54 -21.59
N PHE A 49 -31.11 84.47 -22.35
CA PHE A 49 -31.25 84.48 -23.81
C PHE A 49 -32.57 83.82 -24.22
N VAL A 50 -33.56 84.62 -24.67
CA VAL A 50 -34.86 84.12 -25.14
C VAL A 50 -34.73 83.61 -26.57
N ASN A 51 -34.18 82.40 -26.74
CA ASN A 51 -34.07 81.75 -28.06
C ASN A 51 -34.45 80.26 -28.00
N LYS A 52 -34.71 79.67 -29.17
CA LYS A 52 -35.19 78.29 -29.33
C LYS A 52 -34.08 77.25 -29.50
N VAL A 53 -32.84 77.58 -29.17
CA VAL A 53 -31.69 76.68 -29.36
C VAL A 53 -31.85 75.42 -28.51
N ARG A 54 -31.65 74.27 -29.14
CA ARG A 54 -31.63 72.94 -28.51
C ARG A 54 -30.32 72.26 -28.88
N LEU A 55 -29.70 71.60 -27.91
CA LEU A 55 -28.47 70.85 -28.10
C LEU A 55 -28.73 69.36 -27.86
N GLU A 56 -28.40 68.54 -28.86
CA GLU A 56 -28.27 67.10 -28.70
C GLU A 56 -26.77 66.76 -28.70
N SER A 57 -26.33 66.05 -27.67
CA SER A 57 -24.93 65.75 -27.44
C SER A 57 -24.69 64.25 -27.37
N TYR A 58 -23.68 63.81 -28.13
CA TYR A 58 -23.23 62.44 -28.18
C TYR A 58 -21.75 62.43 -27.83
N GLY A 59 -21.34 61.50 -26.97
CA GLY A 59 -19.94 61.27 -26.66
C GLY A 59 -19.53 59.87 -27.10
N HIS A 60 -18.28 59.75 -27.54
CA HIS A 60 -17.68 58.48 -27.92
C HIS A 60 -16.23 58.47 -27.47
N ILE A 61 -15.81 57.40 -26.80
CA ILE A 61 -14.45 57.25 -26.33
C ILE A 61 -13.70 56.39 -27.33
N ILE A 62 -12.58 56.92 -27.83
CA ILE A 62 -11.68 56.20 -28.71
C ILE A 62 -10.37 55.98 -27.95
N CYS A 63 -10.12 54.74 -27.58
CA CYS A 63 -8.90 54.38 -26.90
C CYS A 63 -7.71 54.33 -27.87
N ALA A 64 -6.52 54.60 -27.33
CA ALA A 64 -5.27 54.35 -28.05
C ALA A 64 -5.14 52.86 -28.41
N ARG A 65 -4.27 52.55 -29.38
CA ARG A 65 -4.03 51.16 -29.81
C ARG A 65 -3.76 50.25 -28.60
N PHE A 66 -4.42 49.09 -28.56
CA PHE A 66 -4.32 48.08 -27.50
C PHE A 66 -4.90 48.48 -26.13
N HIS A 67 -5.63 49.59 -26.04
CA HIS A 67 -6.32 50.01 -24.83
C HIS A 67 -7.84 49.87 -25.00
N TYR A 68 -8.53 49.49 -23.92
CA TYR A 68 -9.94 49.10 -23.93
C TYR A 68 -10.61 49.50 -22.60
N GLY A 69 -11.94 49.38 -22.57
CA GLY A 69 -12.78 49.78 -21.44
C GLY A 69 -13.20 51.25 -21.54
N GLY A 70 -14.18 51.65 -20.71
CA GLY A 70 -14.72 53.01 -20.73
C GLY A 70 -13.67 54.08 -20.41
N ASP A 71 -12.68 53.77 -19.57
CA ASP A 71 -11.59 54.68 -19.20
C ASP A 71 -10.27 54.42 -19.95
N CYS A 72 -10.27 53.52 -20.94
CA CYS A 72 -9.07 53.08 -21.66
C CYS A 72 -7.92 52.56 -20.77
N SER A 73 -8.19 52.17 -19.53
CA SER A 73 -7.15 51.69 -18.59
C SER A 73 -6.71 50.25 -18.90
N ARG A 74 -7.57 49.44 -19.54
CA ARG A 74 -7.28 48.04 -19.80
C ARG A 74 -6.42 47.88 -21.04
N LYS A 75 -5.18 47.43 -20.84
CA LYS A 75 -4.25 47.14 -21.94
C LYS A 75 -4.32 45.66 -22.34
N CYS A 76 -4.53 45.39 -23.63
CA CYS A 76 -4.44 44.04 -24.20
C CYS A 76 -3.71 44.07 -25.54
N ILE A 77 -2.54 43.44 -25.58
CA ILE A 77 -1.77 43.21 -26.80
C ILE A 77 -1.92 41.72 -27.16
N PRO A 78 -2.49 41.38 -28.33
CA PRO A 78 -2.73 40.00 -28.71
C PRO A 78 -1.41 39.25 -28.92
N ASP A 79 -1.40 37.98 -28.52
CA ASP A 79 -0.30 37.04 -28.74
C ASP A 79 -0.72 36.05 -29.84
N PRO A 80 0.01 36.00 -30.98
CA PRO A 80 -0.33 35.13 -32.10
C PRO A 80 -0.47 33.65 -31.73
N GLU A 81 0.25 33.19 -30.71
CA GLU A 81 0.30 31.78 -30.30
C GLU A 81 -0.64 31.50 -29.12
N ARG A 82 -0.86 32.47 -28.23
CA ARG A 82 -1.57 32.22 -26.95
C ARG A 82 -2.98 32.77 -26.86
N TYR A 83 -3.24 34.01 -27.29
CA TYR A 83 -4.56 34.63 -27.08
C TYR A 83 -4.85 35.81 -28.01
N ALA A 84 -6.13 36.04 -28.28
CA ALA A 84 -6.64 37.26 -28.89
C ALA A 84 -7.23 38.20 -27.82
N CYS A 85 -7.41 39.47 -28.14
CA CYS A 85 -8.13 40.42 -27.30
C CYS A 85 -9.57 40.55 -27.80
N ASP A 86 -10.55 40.54 -26.89
CA ASP A 86 -11.93 40.83 -27.25
C ASP A 86 -12.21 42.33 -27.33
N VAL A 87 -13.47 42.70 -27.63
CA VAL A 87 -13.90 44.09 -27.79
C VAL A 87 -13.78 44.93 -26.51
N ASN A 88 -13.74 44.28 -25.35
CA ASN A 88 -13.59 44.91 -24.05
C ASN A 88 -12.14 44.82 -23.54
N GLY A 89 -11.21 44.23 -24.30
CA GLY A 89 -9.82 44.04 -23.92
C GLY A 89 -9.55 42.84 -23.02
N TYR A 90 -10.48 41.90 -22.85
CA TYR A 90 -10.20 40.64 -22.17
C TYR A 90 -9.52 39.64 -23.10
N LYS A 91 -8.66 38.80 -22.53
CA LYS A 91 -7.96 37.76 -23.27
C LYS A 91 -8.91 36.62 -23.62
N LYS A 92 -8.97 36.27 -24.90
CA LYS A 92 -9.61 35.07 -25.43
C LYS A 92 -8.52 34.06 -25.77
N CYS A 93 -8.36 33.05 -24.91
CA CYS A 93 -7.33 32.05 -25.08
C CYS A 93 -7.52 31.28 -26.38
N ARG A 94 -6.40 31.03 -27.07
CA ARG A 94 -6.38 30.15 -28.23
C ARG A 94 -6.49 28.71 -27.76
N ARG A 95 -6.85 27.84 -28.70
CA ARG A 95 -6.99 26.40 -28.46
C ARG A 95 -5.70 25.85 -27.83
N GLY A 96 -5.82 25.20 -26.67
CA GLY A 96 -4.68 24.68 -25.93
C GLY A 96 -4.21 25.55 -24.76
N PHE A 97 -4.87 26.68 -24.49
CA PHE A 97 -4.58 27.56 -23.37
C PHE A 97 -5.84 27.86 -22.54
N LEU A 98 -5.66 28.01 -21.23
CA LEU A 98 -6.67 28.25 -20.21
C LEU A 98 -6.20 29.35 -19.24
N GLY A 99 -7.10 29.75 -18.33
CA GLY A 99 -6.84 30.77 -17.33
C GLY A 99 -7.11 32.18 -17.84
N VAL A 100 -7.20 33.14 -16.92
CA VAL A 100 -7.48 34.55 -17.24
C VAL A 100 -6.36 35.20 -18.04
N GLU A 101 -5.12 34.76 -17.82
CA GLU A 101 -3.94 35.26 -18.53
C GLU A 101 -3.58 34.44 -19.78
N CYS A 102 -4.29 33.34 -20.04
CA CYS A 102 -3.99 32.37 -21.10
C CYS A 102 -2.55 31.82 -21.05
N ASP A 103 -2.07 31.61 -19.82
CA ASP A 103 -0.74 31.11 -19.48
C ASP A 103 -0.75 29.63 -19.09
N GLN A 104 -1.91 29.08 -18.74
CA GLN A 104 -2.07 27.67 -18.42
C GLN A 104 -2.28 26.87 -19.70
N ARG A 105 -1.52 25.78 -19.88
CA ARG A 105 -1.71 24.88 -21.01
C ARG A 105 -2.89 23.94 -20.74
N ASP A 106 -3.78 23.80 -21.70
CA ASP A 106 -4.81 22.76 -21.67
C ASP A 106 -4.20 21.41 -22.06
N TYR A 107 -3.85 20.62 -21.05
CA TYR A 107 -3.32 19.27 -21.27
C TYR A 107 -4.42 18.25 -21.62
N CYS A 108 -5.69 18.63 -21.51
CA CYS A 108 -6.84 17.77 -21.82
C CYS A 108 -7.35 17.89 -23.26
N LEU A 109 -6.84 18.87 -24.03
CA LEU A 109 -7.35 19.21 -25.37
C LEU A 109 -7.44 18.02 -26.35
N ASN A 110 -6.55 17.03 -26.22
CA ASN A 110 -6.49 15.86 -27.11
C ASN A 110 -6.88 14.53 -26.42
N HIS A 111 -7.62 14.57 -25.31
CA HIS A 111 -8.22 13.41 -24.61
C HIS A 111 -7.36 12.13 -24.56
N THR A 112 -6.63 11.95 -23.48
CA THR A 112 -5.84 10.74 -23.15
C THR A 112 -6.51 9.81 -22.14
N CYS A 113 -7.61 10.27 -21.53
CA CYS A 113 -8.38 9.51 -20.54
C CYS A 113 -9.36 8.55 -21.21
N ALA A 114 -9.81 7.54 -20.45
CA ALA A 114 -10.92 6.70 -20.87
C ALA A 114 -12.21 7.53 -21.03
N GLU A 115 -13.15 7.07 -21.86
CA GLU A 115 -14.38 7.82 -22.19
C GLU A 115 -15.24 8.18 -20.96
N PHE A 116 -15.17 7.37 -19.91
CA PHE A 116 -15.91 7.55 -18.65
C PHE A 116 -15.09 8.30 -17.57
N ALA A 117 -13.88 8.73 -17.90
CA ALA A 117 -13.01 9.46 -16.99
C ALA A 117 -13.04 10.97 -17.26
N GLU A 118 -12.97 11.74 -16.19
CA GLU A 118 -12.85 13.20 -16.21
C GLU A 118 -11.38 13.59 -16.31
N CYS A 119 -11.02 14.41 -17.31
CA CYS A 119 -9.67 14.95 -17.45
C CYS A 119 -9.55 16.29 -16.71
N LYS A 120 -8.53 16.42 -15.86
CA LYS A 120 -8.21 17.66 -15.14
C LYS A 120 -6.81 18.13 -15.49
N THR A 121 -6.71 19.34 -16.02
CA THR A 121 -5.44 20.03 -16.22
C THR A 121 -4.78 20.34 -14.88
N THR A 122 -3.47 20.10 -14.77
CA THR A 122 -2.64 20.35 -13.60
C THR A 122 -1.42 21.20 -13.98
N LEU A 123 -0.62 21.62 -13.00
CA LEU A 123 0.57 22.44 -13.24
C LEU A 123 1.62 21.78 -14.15
N SER A 124 1.67 20.44 -14.16
CA SER A 124 2.70 19.67 -14.89
C SER A 124 2.14 18.77 -15.98
N GLY A 125 0.83 18.79 -16.25
CA GLY A 125 0.20 17.85 -17.18
C GLY A 125 -1.31 17.73 -16.99
N PHE A 126 -1.83 16.52 -17.11
CA PHE A 126 -3.24 16.20 -16.86
C PHE A 126 -3.37 15.01 -15.90
N GLU A 127 -4.54 14.90 -15.28
CA GLU A 127 -4.93 13.75 -14.47
C GLU A 127 -6.29 13.21 -14.94
N CYS A 128 -6.40 11.89 -15.04
CA CYS A 128 -7.65 11.21 -15.33
C CYS A 128 -8.30 10.72 -14.04
N TRP A 129 -9.55 11.10 -13.82
CA TRP A 129 -10.33 10.76 -12.65
C TRP A 129 -11.55 9.94 -13.04
N CYS A 130 -11.74 8.78 -12.42
CA CYS A 130 -12.90 7.92 -12.64
C CYS A 130 -13.39 7.41 -11.28
N PHE A 131 -14.71 7.38 -11.07
CA PHE A 131 -15.33 6.98 -9.79
C PHE A 131 -14.75 7.70 -8.55
N GLN A 132 -14.44 9.00 -8.67
CA GLN A 132 -13.83 9.82 -7.62
C GLN A 132 -12.39 9.44 -7.23
N SER A 133 -11.75 8.54 -7.96
CA SER A 133 -10.36 8.14 -7.75
C SER A 133 -9.49 8.36 -8.99
N LYS A 134 -8.18 8.41 -8.77
CA LYS A 134 -7.17 8.34 -9.81
C LYS A 134 -6.68 6.90 -9.91
N GLY A 135 -6.32 6.47 -11.11
CA GLY A 135 -5.71 5.16 -11.32
C GLY A 135 -5.50 4.83 -12.79
N PRO A 136 -4.70 3.80 -13.10
CA PRO A 136 -4.50 3.32 -14.47
C PRO A 136 -5.82 2.97 -15.17
N GLU A 137 -6.84 2.56 -14.43
CA GLU A 137 -8.19 2.26 -14.91
C GLU A 137 -8.91 3.45 -15.56
N CYS A 138 -8.48 4.67 -15.26
CA CYS A 138 -9.06 5.88 -15.83
C CYS A 138 -8.44 6.25 -17.19
N HIS A 139 -7.46 5.48 -17.69
CA HIS A 139 -6.75 5.75 -18.94
C HIS A 139 -7.26 4.87 -20.10
N PHE A 140 -7.11 5.40 -21.31
CA PHE A 140 -7.50 4.66 -22.52
C PHE A 140 -6.72 3.35 -22.66
N GLY A 141 -7.41 2.28 -23.07
CA GLY A 141 -6.80 0.98 -23.30
C GLY A 141 -6.40 0.23 -22.03
N TYR A 142 -6.86 0.67 -20.85
CA TYR A 142 -6.64 -0.08 -19.62
C TYR A 142 -7.24 -1.49 -19.72
N ASP A 143 -6.38 -2.49 -19.49
CA ASP A 143 -6.77 -3.88 -19.35
C ASP A 143 -6.49 -4.34 -17.91
N PRO A 144 -7.54 -4.67 -17.12
CA PRO A 144 -7.34 -5.16 -15.76
C PRO A 144 -6.64 -6.53 -15.71
N CYS A 145 -6.51 -7.23 -16.84
CA CYS A 145 -5.78 -8.49 -16.97
C CYS A 145 -4.40 -8.36 -17.64
N ALA A 146 -3.90 -7.14 -17.84
CA ALA A 146 -2.57 -6.92 -18.39
C ALA A 146 -1.50 -7.65 -17.55
N ALA A 147 -0.56 -8.33 -18.22
CA ALA A 147 0.42 -9.19 -17.59
C ALA A 147 1.30 -8.48 -16.54
N GLU A 148 1.59 -7.20 -16.78
CA GLU A 148 2.41 -6.36 -15.90
C GLU A 148 1.75 -6.07 -14.54
N LEU A 149 0.41 -5.98 -14.49
CA LEU A 149 -0.32 -5.74 -13.24
C LEU A 149 -0.32 -6.95 -12.29
N LYS A 150 -0.03 -8.16 -12.80
CA LYS A 150 -0.13 -9.42 -12.05
C LYS A 150 -1.41 -9.48 -11.20
N THR A 151 -2.55 -9.14 -11.81
CA THR A 151 -3.84 -8.95 -11.12
C THR A 151 -4.26 -10.12 -10.24
N CYS A 152 -3.96 -11.35 -10.67
CA CYS A 152 -4.20 -12.60 -9.93
C CYS A 152 -2.97 -13.09 -9.16
N SER A 153 -2.09 -12.18 -8.73
CA SER A 153 -0.87 -12.43 -7.94
C SER A 153 0.13 -13.42 -8.57
N GLY A 154 -0.02 -13.77 -9.85
CA GLY A 154 0.76 -14.82 -10.51
C GLY A 154 0.33 -16.25 -10.15
N HIS A 155 -0.81 -16.43 -9.49
CA HIS A 155 -1.31 -17.72 -9.00
C HIS A 155 -2.71 -18.05 -9.54
N GLY A 156 -2.97 -17.65 -10.78
CA GLY A 156 -4.23 -17.92 -11.47
C GLY A 156 -4.31 -17.23 -12.83
N SER A 157 -5.34 -17.61 -13.59
CA SER A 157 -5.66 -16.98 -14.88
C SER A 157 -6.64 -15.83 -14.70
N CYS A 158 -6.34 -14.67 -15.28
CA CYS A 158 -7.22 -13.50 -15.28
C CYS A 158 -8.15 -13.53 -16.50
N THR A 159 -9.42 -13.22 -16.28
CA THR A 159 -10.41 -12.98 -17.33
C THR A 159 -11.14 -11.67 -17.04
N PRO A 160 -11.47 -10.85 -18.06
CA PRO A 160 -12.33 -9.70 -17.88
C PRO A 160 -13.64 -10.10 -17.20
N GLY A 161 -14.02 -9.32 -16.19
CA GLY A 161 -15.24 -9.53 -15.41
C GLY A 161 -16.44 -8.84 -16.04
N PRO A 162 -17.67 -9.16 -15.60
CA PRO A 162 -18.86 -8.46 -16.01
C PRO A 162 -18.92 -7.07 -15.36
N GLY A 163 -19.13 -6.04 -16.17
CA GLY A 163 -19.20 -4.67 -15.69
C GLY A 163 -19.32 -3.67 -16.82
N ARG A 164 -19.65 -2.43 -16.47
CA ARG A 164 -19.61 -1.32 -17.43
C ARG A 164 -18.13 -0.97 -17.69
N TYR A 165 -17.76 -0.77 -18.94
CA TYR A 165 -16.42 -0.33 -19.38
C TYR A 165 -15.25 -1.31 -19.14
N ASN A 166 -15.51 -2.61 -18.94
CA ASN A 166 -14.48 -3.68 -18.84
C ASN A 166 -13.42 -3.50 -17.74
N LEU A 167 -13.73 -2.75 -16.68
CA LEU A 167 -12.80 -2.50 -15.56
C LEU A 167 -12.74 -3.63 -14.53
N SER A 168 -13.80 -4.43 -14.45
CA SER A 168 -13.86 -5.58 -13.57
C SER A 168 -13.03 -6.73 -14.11
N PHE A 169 -12.51 -7.58 -13.21
CA PHE A 169 -11.80 -8.80 -13.55
C PHE A 169 -12.28 -9.96 -12.68
N LYS A 170 -12.02 -11.17 -13.13
CA LYS A 170 -12.20 -12.40 -12.37
C LYS A 170 -10.93 -13.24 -12.49
N CYS A 171 -10.45 -13.72 -11.34
CA CYS A 171 -9.33 -14.62 -11.27
C CYS A 171 -9.81 -16.06 -11.08
N LYS A 172 -9.34 -16.96 -11.95
CA LYS A 172 -9.40 -18.40 -11.73
C LYS A 172 -8.11 -18.84 -11.06
N CYS A 173 -8.16 -19.05 -9.75
CA CYS A 173 -6.98 -19.39 -8.97
C CYS A 173 -6.48 -20.80 -9.25
N ASP A 174 -5.15 -20.96 -9.14
CA ASP A 174 -4.50 -22.26 -9.15
C ASP A 174 -4.90 -23.06 -7.90
N VAL A 175 -4.78 -24.38 -7.97
CA VAL A 175 -5.35 -25.32 -6.99
C VAL A 175 -4.93 -25.08 -5.52
N HIS A 176 -3.78 -24.46 -5.29
CA HIS A 176 -3.23 -24.14 -3.96
C HIS A 176 -3.50 -22.71 -3.50
N TRP A 177 -4.27 -21.92 -4.24
CA TRP A 177 -4.49 -20.49 -3.99
C TRP A 177 -5.97 -20.14 -4.02
N GLU A 178 -6.33 -19.10 -3.27
CA GLU A 178 -7.69 -18.60 -3.14
C GLU A 178 -7.74 -17.08 -2.91
N GLY A 179 -8.96 -16.56 -2.77
CA GLY A 179 -9.25 -15.13 -2.70
C GLY A 179 -9.49 -14.50 -4.07
N GLN A 180 -10.02 -13.28 -4.09
CA GLN A 180 -10.41 -12.59 -5.33
C GLN A 180 -9.23 -12.36 -6.30
N ARG A 181 -8.01 -12.23 -5.75
CA ARG A 181 -6.76 -12.02 -6.51
C ARG A 181 -5.78 -13.19 -6.37
N CYS A 182 -6.22 -14.35 -5.89
CA CYS A 182 -5.36 -15.54 -5.69
C CYS A 182 -4.10 -15.26 -4.85
N ASN A 183 -4.23 -14.39 -3.85
CA ASN A 183 -3.13 -13.95 -2.99
C ASN A 183 -3.06 -14.73 -1.66
N GLN A 184 -4.00 -15.63 -1.41
CA GLN A 184 -4.07 -16.43 -0.20
C GLN A 184 -3.75 -17.88 -0.53
N ARG A 185 -2.85 -18.52 0.23
CA ARG A 185 -2.59 -19.95 0.11
C ARG A 185 -3.74 -20.74 0.71
N ARG A 186 -4.09 -21.86 0.10
CA ARG A 186 -5.07 -22.81 0.64
C ARG A 186 -4.39 -23.79 1.60
N PRO A 187 -5.11 -24.32 2.61
CA PRO A 187 -4.60 -25.40 3.47
C PRO A 187 -4.22 -26.63 2.64
N SER A 188 -3.03 -27.19 2.85
CA SER A 188 -2.55 -28.31 2.03
C SER A 188 -3.37 -29.56 2.22
N CYS A 189 -3.84 -29.82 3.44
CA CYS A 189 -4.67 -31.00 3.71
C CYS A 189 -6.02 -30.91 2.99
N LEU A 190 -6.60 -29.70 2.90
CA LEU A 190 -7.84 -29.47 2.14
C LEU A 190 -7.63 -29.70 0.65
N VAL A 191 -6.57 -29.12 0.07
CA VAL A 191 -6.25 -29.30 -1.35
C VAL A 191 -6.03 -30.78 -1.68
N ALA A 192 -5.32 -31.50 -0.81
CA ALA A 192 -5.09 -32.93 -0.97
C ALA A 192 -6.40 -33.75 -0.94
N LEU A 193 -7.33 -33.38 -0.06
CA LEU A 193 -8.65 -34.02 0.02
C LEU A 193 -9.46 -33.78 -1.27
N GLU A 194 -9.54 -32.54 -1.75
CA GLU A 194 -10.31 -32.18 -2.95
C GLU A 194 -9.72 -32.75 -4.25
N THR A 195 -8.39 -32.82 -4.34
CA THR A 195 -7.69 -33.38 -5.51
C THR A 195 -7.50 -34.88 -5.44
N ASN A 196 -8.04 -35.53 -4.41
CA ASN A 196 -7.88 -36.97 -4.13
C ASN A 196 -6.41 -37.42 -4.16
N ARG A 197 -5.52 -36.60 -3.55
CA ARG A 197 -4.09 -36.84 -3.48
C ARG A 197 -3.68 -37.22 -2.06
N THR A 198 -2.96 -38.32 -1.92
CA THR A 198 -2.46 -38.77 -0.60
C THR A 198 -1.19 -38.03 -0.20
N LEU A 199 -1.25 -37.18 0.82
CA LEU A 199 -0.06 -36.53 1.43
C LEU A 199 0.60 -37.39 2.51
N CYS A 200 -0.19 -38.14 3.27
CA CYS A 200 0.25 -39.00 4.37
C CYS A 200 -0.05 -40.46 4.04
N GLN A 201 0.97 -41.29 3.99
CA GLN A 201 0.88 -42.71 3.66
C GLN A 201 0.51 -43.57 4.87
N ASN A 202 0.20 -44.84 4.63
CA ASN A 202 0.02 -45.88 5.65
C ASN A 202 -0.97 -45.52 6.77
N GLY A 203 -2.04 -44.80 6.43
CA GLY A 203 -3.08 -44.38 7.38
C GLY A 203 -2.72 -43.14 8.23
N GLY A 204 -1.67 -42.40 7.87
CA GLY A 204 -1.33 -41.12 8.51
C GLY A 204 -2.41 -40.06 8.31
N LYS A 205 -2.67 -39.26 9.35
CA LYS A 205 -3.64 -38.15 9.29
C LYS A 205 -2.93 -36.84 8.94
N CYS A 206 -3.41 -36.14 7.92
CA CYS A 206 -2.90 -34.82 7.55
C CYS A 206 -3.42 -33.76 8.53
N ARG A 207 -2.53 -32.88 9.00
CA ARG A 207 -2.89 -31.70 9.79
C ARG A 207 -2.17 -30.48 9.25
N ASP A 208 -2.89 -29.41 8.97
CA ASP A 208 -2.28 -28.14 8.56
C ASP A 208 -1.49 -27.52 9.74
N LEU A 209 -0.41 -26.80 9.41
CA LEU A 209 0.43 -26.14 10.41
C LEU A 209 -0.13 -24.76 10.74
N ALA A 210 -0.47 -24.57 12.02
CA ALA A 210 -0.88 -23.26 12.53
C ALA A 210 0.24 -22.24 12.32
N GLY A 211 -0.09 -21.10 11.71
CA GLY A 211 0.87 -20.01 11.42
C GLY A 211 1.59 -20.11 10.07
N ASN A 212 1.43 -21.19 9.29
CA ASN A 212 1.95 -21.28 7.94
C ASN A 212 0.94 -21.95 7.00
N VAL A 213 0.09 -21.13 6.37
CA VAL A 213 -0.97 -21.60 5.49
C VAL A 213 -0.37 -22.19 4.22
N GLY A 214 -0.70 -23.44 3.93
CA GLY A 214 -0.09 -24.23 2.86
C GLY A 214 1.11 -25.07 3.31
N ALA A 215 1.38 -25.15 4.61
CA ALA A 215 2.26 -26.15 5.20
C ALA A 215 1.45 -27.16 6.04
N TYR A 216 1.92 -28.40 6.10
CA TYR A 216 1.24 -29.49 6.80
C TYR A 216 2.23 -30.43 7.49
N ILE A 217 1.69 -31.24 8.39
CA ILE A 217 2.37 -32.35 9.04
C ILE A 217 1.50 -33.61 8.96
N CYS A 218 2.15 -34.76 8.83
CA CYS A 218 1.50 -36.06 8.92
C CYS A 218 1.62 -36.63 10.34
N VAL A 219 0.49 -36.92 10.96
CA VAL A 219 0.43 -37.63 12.23
C VAL A 219 0.42 -39.13 11.92
N CYS A 220 1.56 -39.79 12.16
CA CYS A 220 1.76 -41.19 11.80
C CYS A 220 1.16 -42.16 12.83
N PRO A 221 0.56 -43.28 12.39
CA PRO A 221 0.15 -44.33 13.30
C PRO A 221 1.36 -45.08 13.88
N PRO A 222 1.18 -45.82 14.99
CA PRO A 222 2.25 -46.63 15.58
C PRO A 222 2.91 -47.55 14.55
N GLY A 223 4.23 -47.65 14.59
CA GLY A 223 4.99 -48.47 13.64
C GLY A 223 5.45 -47.73 12.38
N TRP A 224 5.00 -46.49 12.17
CA TRP A 224 5.31 -45.67 10.99
C TRP A 224 5.90 -44.30 11.37
N TRP A 225 6.80 -43.79 10.54
CA TRP A 225 7.48 -42.51 10.73
C TRP A 225 7.95 -41.93 9.40
N GLY A 226 8.54 -40.73 9.42
CA GLY A 226 8.92 -39.98 8.22
C GLY A 226 7.98 -38.80 7.96
N LYS A 227 8.33 -37.94 7.00
CA LYS A 227 7.56 -36.71 6.72
C LYS A 227 6.14 -37.02 6.24
N HIS A 228 5.98 -38.16 5.56
CA HIS A 228 4.73 -38.64 4.98
C HIS A 228 4.31 -40.00 5.56
N CYS A 229 4.86 -40.41 6.70
CA CYS A 229 4.63 -41.75 7.30
C CYS A 229 5.04 -42.91 6.38
N GLU A 230 6.04 -42.70 5.55
CA GLU A 230 6.50 -43.65 4.53
C GLU A 230 7.44 -44.74 5.06
N LYS A 231 8.00 -44.55 6.26
CA LYS A 231 9.01 -45.46 6.84
C LYS A 231 8.40 -46.33 7.92
N ARG A 232 8.71 -47.63 7.90
CA ARG A 232 8.29 -48.60 8.93
C ARG A 232 9.38 -48.73 10.00
N THR A 233 9.01 -48.72 11.28
CA THR A 233 9.91 -49.15 12.36
C THR A 233 9.94 -50.68 12.41
N ALA A 234 10.71 -51.31 11.52
CA ALA A 234 10.91 -52.76 11.53
C ALA A 234 11.95 -53.22 12.57
N VAL A 235 12.65 -52.28 13.21
CA VAL A 235 13.93 -52.58 13.86
C VAL A 235 13.84 -52.86 15.37
N VAL A 236 12.74 -52.47 16.03
CA VAL A 236 12.66 -52.57 17.50
C VAL A 236 12.34 -53.99 17.96
N TYR A 237 11.54 -54.74 17.20
CA TYR A 237 11.15 -56.11 17.58
C TYR A 237 12.29 -57.12 17.42
N GLU A 238 13.09 -57.03 16.36
CA GLU A 238 14.24 -57.92 16.15
C GLU A 238 15.35 -57.71 17.18
N LEU A 239 15.65 -56.45 17.52
CA LEU A 239 16.64 -56.11 18.56
C LEU A 239 16.13 -56.45 19.97
N ALA A 240 14.83 -56.30 20.24
CA ALA A 240 14.22 -56.71 21.51
C ALA A 240 14.26 -58.24 21.69
N LEU A 241 14.05 -59.03 20.64
CA LEU A 241 14.13 -60.49 20.70
C LEU A 241 15.58 -60.94 20.97
N LEU A 242 16.55 -60.34 20.29
CA LEU A 242 17.96 -60.64 20.52
C LEU A 242 18.40 -60.26 21.94
N THR A 243 18.02 -59.09 22.43
CA THR A 243 18.38 -58.65 23.80
C THR A 243 17.71 -59.51 24.87
N THR A 244 16.45 -59.90 24.70
CA THR A 244 15.76 -60.80 25.64
C THR A 244 16.35 -62.21 25.65
N VAL A 245 16.72 -62.76 24.48
CA VAL A 245 17.41 -64.05 24.38
C VAL A 245 18.80 -63.98 25.03
N ILE A 246 19.58 -62.92 24.80
CA ILE A 246 20.91 -62.73 25.39
C ILE A 246 20.80 -62.64 26.93
N VAL A 247 19.87 -61.84 27.46
CA VAL A 247 19.65 -61.74 28.91
C VAL A 247 19.23 -63.08 29.50
N GLY A 248 18.36 -63.83 28.82
CA GLY A 248 17.97 -65.18 29.22
C GLY A 248 19.17 -66.15 29.28
N ILE A 249 20.03 -66.14 28.27
CA ILE A 249 21.27 -66.94 28.26
C ILE A 249 22.19 -66.55 29.41
N CYS A 250 22.41 -65.25 29.65
CA CYS A 250 23.25 -64.77 30.75
C CYS A 250 22.72 -65.19 32.14
N LEU A 251 21.40 -65.20 32.35
CA LEU A 251 20.81 -65.67 33.60
C LEU A 251 20.99 -67.18 33.80
N VAL A 252 20.86 -67.97 32.73
CA VAL A 252 21.11 -69.42 32.78
C VAL A 252 22.58 -69.71 33.05
N THR A 253 23.51 -68.99 32.42
CA THR A 253 24.95 -69.19 32.67
C THR A 253 25.32 -68.77 34.09
N LEU A 254 24.78 -67.67 34.62
CA LEU A 254 25.02 -67.25 36.00
C LEU A 254 24.47 -68.25 37.03
N THR A 255 23.29 -68.83 36.79
CA THR A 255 22.73 -69.86 37.68
C THR A 255 23.54 -71.16 37.62
N LEU A 256 24.02 -71.56 36.43
CA LEU A 256 24.90 -72.72 36.28
C LEU A 256 26.27 -72.50 36.95
N VAL A 257 26.88 -71.33 36.79
CA VAL A 257 28.14 -70.97 37.45
C VAL A 257 27.95 -70.94 38.98
N GLY A 258 26.86 -70.35 39.46
CA GLY A 258 26.51 -70.35 40.88
C GLY A 258 26.34 -71.76 41.44
N PHE A 259 25.66 -72.65 40.71
CA PHE A 259 25.51 -74.06 41.10
C PHE A 259 26.85 -74.81 41.16
N VAL A 260 27.74 -74.59 40.17
CA VAL A 260 29.09 -75.16 40.18
C VAL A 260 29.90 -74.61 41.36
N PHE A 261 29.79 -73.31 41.67
CA PHE A 261 30.45 -72.69 42.81
C PHE A 261 29.94 -73.29 44.14
N ASP A 262 28.63 -73.50 44.29
CA ASP A 262 28.04 -74.15 45.46
C ASP A 262 28.48 -75.61 45.63
N VAL A 263 28.57 -76.38 44.53
CA VAL A 263 29.09 -77.74 44.55
C VAL A 263 30.57 -77.76 44.93
N CYS A 264 31.38 -76.84 44.40
CA CYS A 264 32.79 -76.68 44.76
C CYS A 264 32.95 -76.23 46.23
N CYS A 265 32.15 -75.30 46.73
CA CYS A 265 32.18 -74.85 48.12
C CYS A 265 31.79 -75.97 49.09
N LYS A 266 30.77 -76.77 48.74
CA LYS A 266 30.41 -77.97 49.53
C LYS A 266 31.50 -79.03 49.52
N ASN A 267 32.26 -79.19 48.43
CA ASN A 267 33.42 -80.09 48.36
C ASN A 267 34.64 -79.56 49.14
N CYS A 268 34.89 -78.25 49.15
CA CYS A 268 36.02 -77.65 49.87
C CYS A 268 35.83 -77.58 51.40
N LEU A 269 34.58 -77.53 51.90
CA LEU A 269 34.30 -77.45 53.35
C LEU A 269 34.43 -78.79 54.10
N HIS A 270 34.64 -79.91 53.40
CA HIS A 270 34.74 -81.24 54.03
C HIS A 270 36.15 -81.59 54.58
N HIS A 271 37.16 -80.72 54.41
CA HIS A 271 38.56 -81.04 54.78
C HIS A 271 39.22 -80.20 55.88
N ARG A 272 38.50 -79.37 56.65
CA ARG A 272 39.07 -78.78 57.89
C ARG A 272 38.09 -78.77 59.06
N LYS A 273 38.29 -79.72 59.99
CA LYS A 273 37.82 -79.65 61.39
C LYS A 273 38.98 -79.23 62.31
N PRO A 274 38.68 -78.58 63.45
CA PRO A 274 39.61 -77.78 64.23
C PRO A 274 40.42 -78.61 65.24
N SER A 275 41.60 -78.11 65.63
CA SER A 275 42.31 -78.56 66.83
C SER A 275 42.67 -77.36 67.70
N PHE A 276 42.30 -77.47 68.97
CA PHE A 276 42.48 -76.50 70.06
C PHE A 276 43.82 -76.81 70.76
N ALA A 277 44.62 -75.80 71.07
CA ALA A 277 45.72 -75.92 72.04
C ALA A 277 45.79 -74.67 72.93
N TYR A 278 46.03 -74.91 74.22
CA TYR A 278 45.91 -74.01 75.36
C TYR A 278 47.26 -73.34 75.74
N MET A 279 47.15 -72.29 76.58
CA MET A 279 48.18 -71.58 77.39
C MET A 279 49.00 -70.47 76.68
N SER A 280 49.43 -69.37 77.32
CA SER A 280 49.07 -68.63 78.55
C SER A 280 49.94 -67.35 78.57
N SER A 281 49.36 -66.26 79.06
CA SER A 281 49.96 -65.08 79.74
C SER A 281 51.00 -64.17 79.04
N ALA A 282 50.53 -62.92 78.93
CA ALA A 282 51.22 -61.65 79.20
C ALA A 282 52.25 -61.13 78.18
N GLN A 283 51.88 -60.04 77.47
CA GLN A 283 52.34 -58.72 77.88
C GLN A 283 51.51 -57.59 77.28
N LEU A 284 51.39 -56.56 78.10
CA LEU A 284 50.63 -55.33 77.98
C LEU A 284 51.51 -54.29 77.28
N SER A 285 51.07 -53.69 76.18
CA SER A 285 51.35 -52.26 75.95
C SER A 285 50.17 -51.59 75.25
N LYS A 286 49.71 -50.55 75.95
CA LYS A 286 48.65 -49.61 75.57
C LYS A 286 49.12 -48.75 74.41
N GLN A 287 48.22 -48.50 73.46
CA GLN A 287 47.91 -47.16 72.95
C GLN A 287 46.58 -47.26 72.19
N ARG A 288 45.47 -47.07 72.91
CA ARG A 288 44.62 -45.86 72.93
C ARG A 288 43.94 -45.55 71.59
N LEU A 289 42.61 -45.58 71.70
CA LEU A 289 41.58 -44.96 70.87
C LEU A 289 42.04 -43.71 70.11
N ASN A 290 41.47 -43.53 68.91
CA ASN A 290 40.72 -42.32 68.57
C ASN A 290 39.88 -42.53 67.30
N CYS A 291 38.55 -42.52 67.44
CA CYS A 291 37.70 -41.72 66.57
C CYS A 291 37.40 -40.44 67.37
N PRO A 292 37.39 -39.26 66.73
CA PRO A 292 36.09 -38.60 66.60
C PRO A 292 35.92 -37.70 65.36
N SER A 293 34.68 -37.73 64.86
CA SER A 293 33.80 -36.65 64.38
C SER A 293 34.28 -35.50 63.46
N SER A 294 33.47 -35.34 62.41
CA SER A 294 32.85 -34.09 61.91
C SER A 294 33.71 -33.02 61.20
N GLY A 295 33.22 -32.61 60.03
CA GLY A 295 33.27 -31.21 59.60
C GLY A 295 33.81 -30.95 58.21
N SER A 296 32.89 -30.63 57.28
CA SER A 296 33.01 -29.74 56.12
C SER A 296 34.26 -29.82 55.22
N GLY A 297 34.04 -30.07 53.93
CA GLY A 297 35.03 -29.75 52.91
C GLY A 297 34.72 -30.37 51.56
N THR A 298 33.94 -29.62 50.78
CA THR A 298 33.85 -29.63 49.32
C THR A 298 35.01 -30.33 48.60
N GLY A 299 34.68 -31.30 47.74
CA GLY A 299 35.67 -31.92 46.85
C GLY A 299 35.13 -33.14 46.11
N ASP A 300 33.99 -33.03 45.43
CA ASP A 300 33.59 -34.04 44.45
C ASP A 300 34.54 -33.95 43.25
N CYS A 301 35.57 -34.78 43.28
CA CYS A 301 36.36 -35.14 42.12
C CYS A 301 35.52 -36.06 41.23
N ALA A 302 35.25 -35.57 40.03
CA ALA A 302 34.70 -36.31 38.92
C ALA A 302 35.52 -37.57 38.60
N ALA A 303 34.84 -38.65 38.28
CA ALA A 303 35.31 -39.67 37.35
C ALA A 303 34.12 -40.29 36.62
N SER A 304 33.95 -39.86 35.36
CA SER A 304 33.19 -40.56 34.32
C SER A 304 33.84 -41.91 34.01
N LEU A 305 33.02 -42.94 33.73
CA LEU A 305 32.84 -43.53 32.38
C LEU A 305 32.25 -44.94 32.48
N LEU A 306 31.30 -45.15 31.55
CA LEU A 306 30.73 -46.39 31.01
C LEU A 306 29.66 -47.11 31.85
#